data_AF-A0A7V9IYJ7-F1
#
_entry.id   AF-A0A7V9IYJ7-F1
#
_cell.length_a   1.000
_cell.length_b   1.000
_cell.length_c   1.000
_cell.angle_alpha   90.00
_cell.angle_beta   90.00
_cell.angle_gamma   90.00
#
_symmetry.space_group_name_H-M   'P 1'
#
loop_
_entity.id
_entity.type
_entity.pdbx_description
1 polymer ?
#
loop_
_entity_poly.entity_id
_entity_poly.type
_entity_poly.pdbx_seq_one_letter_code
_entity_poly.pdbx_strand_id
1 'polypeptide(L)'
;MTTSTIVLGIVLGLAAGVMSGLFGVGGGILFVPTLVALGLGQIEAQATSLLAILPTVAVGAANQHRYGNLRPRTAVIVGAASVLGVEFGARIATSLSETTLRRFFAVLLFAVAIQLVWRATRARARYPDSS
;
A
#
# COMPACT_ATOMS: atom_id res chain seq x y z
N MET A 1 -7.96 9.76 22.29
CA MET A 1 -6.76 9.51 21.46
C MET A 1 -5.59 10.23 22.10
N THR A 2 -4.55 9.51 22.51
CA THR A 2 -3.44 10.06 23.31
C THR A 2 -2.36 10.61 22.38
N THR A 3 -1.72 11.74 22.69
CA THR A 3 -0.72 12.41 21.84
C THR A 3 0.40 11.48 21.36
N SER A 4 0.78 10.50 22.19
CA SER A 4 1.76 9.46 21.86
C SER A 4 1.36 8.60 20.64
N THR A 5 0.05 8.34 20.46
CA THR A 5 -0.49 7.59 19.31
C THR A 5 -0.29 8.33 18.00
N ILE A 6 -0.43 9.67 18.02
CA ILE A 6 -0.27 10.53 16.85
C ILE A 6 1.20 10.54 16.42
N VAL A 7 2.11 10.74 17.37
CA VAL A 7 3.56 10.74 17.09
C VAL A 7 4.01 9.39 16.53
N LEU A 8 3.55 8.29 17.13
CA LEU A 8 3.88 6.94 16.65
C LEU A 8 3.32 6.69 15.23
N GLY A 9 2.09 7.14 14.97
CA GLY A 9 1.47 7.05 13.65
C GLY A 9 2.23 7.83 12.57
N ILE A 10 2.74 9.01 12.90
CA ILE A 10 3.56 9.83 11.97
C ILE A 10 4.89 9.13 11.67
N VAL A 11 5.60 8.65 12.70
CA VAL A 11 6.90 7.98 12.53
C VAL A 11 6.76 6.69 11.72
N LEU A 12 5.77 5.86 12.06
CA LEU A 12 5.51 4.62 11.34
C LEU A 12 5.02 4.90 9.92
N GLY A 13 4.22 5.95 9.71
CA GLY A 13 3.77 6.36 8.39
C GLY A 13 4.91 6.84 7.49
N LEU A 14 5.85 7.63 8.03
CA LEU A 14 7.07 8.05 7.32
C LEU A 14 7.95 6.84 6.97
N ALA A 15 8.21 5.95 7.94
CA ALA A 15 9.00 4.75 7.71
C ALA A 15 8.33 3.83 6.66
N ALA A 16 7.01 3.64 6.74
CA ALA A 16 6.24 2.88 5.76
C ALA A 16 6.27 3.53 4.37
N GLY A 17 6.23 4.86 4.28
CA GLY A 17 6.35 5.60 3.02
C GLY A 17 7.73 5.47 2.37
N VAL A 18 8.81 5.53 3.16
CA VAL A 18 10.17 5.30 2.65
C VAL A 18 10.35 3.87 2.16
N MET A 19 9.95 2.89 2.98
CA MET A 19 9.98 1.46 2.61
C MET A 19 9.12 1.18 1.38
N SER A 20 7.94 1.80 1.30
CA SER A 20 7.06 1.74 0.13
C SER A 20 7.74 2.21 -1.15
N GLY A 21 8.40 3.37 -1.09
CA GLY A 21 9.11 3.94 -2.22
C GLY A 21 10.28 3.05 -2.65
N LEU A 22 10.99 2.45 -1.69
CA LEU A 22 12.09 1.52 -1.94
C LEU A 22 11.64 0.20 -2.56
N PHE A 23 10.55 -0.40 -2.06
CA PHE A 23 10.06 -1.70 -2.56
C PHE A 23 9.12 -1.57 -3.76
N GLY A 24 8.64 -0.36 -4.06
CA GLY A 24 7.72 -0.09 -5.17
C GLY A 24 6.33 -0.71 -5.00
N VAL A 25 5.98 -1.15 -3.78
CA VAL A 25 4.71 -1.87 -3.50
C VAL A 25 3.61 -0.92 -3.02
N GLY A 26 3.90 0.36 -2.75
CA GLY A 26 2.87 1.34 -2.39
C GLY A 26 2.32 1.13 -0.97
N GLY A 27 3.18 1.04 0.05
CA GLY A 27 3.00 1.46 1.46
C GLY A 27 1.86 0.91 2.31
N GLY A 28 0.66 0.73 1.77
CA GLY A 28 -0.55 0.33 2.47
C GLY A 28 -0.42 -0.97 3.26
N ILE A 29 0.47 -1.85 2.82
CA ILE A 29 0.78 -3.12 3.45
C ILE A 29 1.27 -2.95 4.89
N LEU A 30 2.00 -1.86 5.17
CA LEU A 30 2.48 -1.53 6.51
C LEU A 30 1.52 -0.60 7.25
N PHE A 31 0.82 0.30 6.54
CA PHE A 31 -0.11 1.24 7.17
C PHE A 31 -1.32 0.55 7.82
N VAL A 32 -1.95 -0.41 7.14
CA VAL A 32 -3.14 -1.10 7.67
C VAL A 32 -2.86 -1.83 9.00
N PRO A 33 -1.87 -2.74 9.11
CA PRO A 33 -1.64 -3.46 10.37
C PRO A 33 -1.19 -2.51 11.49
N THR A 34 -0.48 -1.43 11.15
CA THR A 34 -0.09 -0.41 12.12
C THR A 34 -1.31 0.30 12.69
N LEU A 35 -2.24 0.74 11.84
CA LEU A 35 -3.46 1.43 12.26
C LEU A 35 -4.40 0.50 13.05
N VAL A 36 -4.51 -0.77 12.66
CA VAL A 36 -5.23 -1.79 13.44
C VAL A 36 -4.58 -1.99 14.82
N ALA A 37 -3.24 -2.03 14.89
CA ALA A 37 -2.53 -2.12 16.17
C ALA A 37 -2.73 -0.86 17.05
N LEU A 38 -3.04 0.29 16.45
CA LEU A 38 -3.42 1.52 17.15
C LEU A 38 -4.90 1.54 17.61
N GLY A 39 -5.65 0.47 17.36
CA GLY A 39 -7.04 0.30 17.81
C GLY A 39 -8.11 0.80 16.85
N LEU A 40 -7.76 1.12 15.60
CA LEU A 40 -8.76 1.40 14.56
C LEU A 40 -9.43 0.11 14.08
N GLY A 41 -10.72 0.18 13.79
CA GLY A 41 -11.45 -0.92 13.17
C GLY A 41 -10.86 -1.28 11.81
N GLN A 42 -11.01 -2.53 11.36
CA GLN A 42 -10.36 -3.03 10.15
C GLN A 42 -10.72 -2.22 8.88
N ILE A 43 -11.97 -1.71 8.80
CA ILE A 43 -12.44 -0.88 7.68
C ILE A 43 -11.84 0.53 7.76
N GLU A 44 -11.82 1.15 8.94
CA GLU A 44 -11.26 2.49 9.16
C GLU A 44 -9.76 2.52 8.91
N ALA A 45 -9.03 1.49 9.36
CA ALA A 45 -7.61 1.33 9.12
C ALA A 45 -7.29 1.24 7.62
N GLN A 46 -8.10 0.49 6.85
CA GLN A 46 -7.95 0.41 5.40
C GLN A 46 -8.23 1.75 4.71
N ALA A 47 -9.34 2.41 5.03
CA ALA A 47 -9.68 3.70 4.46
C ALA A 47 -8.59 4.76 4.75
N THR A 48 -8.13 4.81 6.00
CA THR A 48 -7.08 5.75 6.42
C THR A 48 -5.74 5.45 5.73
N SER A 49 -5.39 4.17 5.56
CA SER A 49 -4.18 3.79 4.84
C SER A 49 -4.20 4.22 3.36
N LEU A 50 -5.36 4.10 2.69
CA LEU A 50 -5.53 4.54 1.31
C LEU A 50 -5.34 6.05 1.20
N LEU A 51 -5.90 6.81 2.14
CA LEU A 51 -5.71 8.26 2.21
C LEU A 51 -4.24 8.61 2.43
N ALA A 52 -3.55 7.91 3.33
CA ALA A 52 -2.14 8.14 3.65
C ALA A 52 -1.19 7.87 2.48
N ILE A 53 -1.61 7.05 1.50
CA ILE A 53 -0.81 6.74 0.30
C ILE A 53 -0.90 7.84 -0.76
N LEU A 54 -1.96 8.67 -0.76
CA LEU A 54 -2.19 9.70 -1.79
C LEU A 54 -0.99 10.63 -2.02
N PRO A 55 -0.31 11.18 -1.00
CA PRO A 55 0.85 12.06 -1.21
C PRO A 55 1.99 11.33 -1.93
N THR A 56 2.24 10.07 -1.54
CA THR A 56 3.28 9.24 -2.15
C THR A 56 2.99 8.98 -3.62
N VAL A 57 1.74 8.68 -3.95
CA VAL A 57 1.32 8.44 -5.34
C VAL A 57 1.37 9.73 -6.15
N ALA A 58 0.99 10.88 -5.58
CA ALA A 58 1.07 12.17 -6.25
C ALA A 58 2.53 12.53 -6.60
N VAL A 59 3.46 12.36 -5.66
CA VAL A 59 4.89 12.58 -5.90
C VAL A 59 5.43 11.57 -6.94
N GLY A 60 5.06 10.30 -6.83
CA GLY A 60 5.45 9.27 -7.80
C GLY A 60 4.96 9.57 -9.22
N ALA A 61 3.71 10.00 -9.35
CA ALA A 61 3.11 10.41 -10.63
C ALA A 61 3.80 11.66 -11.20
N ALA A 62 4.08 12.66 -10.35
CA ALA A 62 4.79 13.87 -10.76
C ALA A 62 6.21 13.56 -11.26
N ASN A 63 6.94 12.67 -10.57
CA ASN A 63 8.24 12.18 -11.02
C ASN A 63 8.14 11.43 -12.34
N GLN A 64 7.17 10.53 -12.49
CA GLN A 64 6.98 9.78 -13.74
C GLN A 64 6.61 10.70 -14.92
N HIS A 65 5.90 11.80 -14.65
CA HIS A 65 5.65 12.85 -15.65
C HIS A 65 6.94 13.49 -16.11
N ARG A 66 7.81 13.87 -15.16
CA ARG A 66 9.11 14.49 -15.45
C ARG A 66 10.04 13.58 -16.25
N TYR A 67 9.95 12.26 -16.06
CA TYR A 67 10.73 11.28 -16.83
C TYR A 67 10.17 11.01 -18.24
N GLY A 68 9.07 11.63 -18.66
CA GLY A 68 8.46 11.41 -19.98
C GLY A 68 7.78 10.05 -20.17
N ASN A 69 7.72 9.22 -19.12
CA ASN A 69 7.14 7.87 -19.17
C ASN A 69 5.61 7.84 -18.96
N LEU A 70 4.96 9.00 -18.81
CA LEU A 70 3.51 9.05 -18.68
C LEU A 70 2.80 8.97 -20.03
N ARG A 71 2.05 7.89 -20.22
CA ARG A 71 1.11 7.72 -21.34
C ARG A 71 -0.27 8.20 -20.88
N PRO A 72 -0.71 9.42 -21.19
CA PRO A 72 -1.93 10.02 -20.61
C PRO A 72 -3.18 9.20 -20.92
N ARG A 73 -3.26 8.61 -22.12
CA ARG A 73 -4.36 7.71 -22.49
C ARG A 73 -4.46 6.49 -21.57
N THR A 74 -3.35 5.85 -21.27
CA THR A 74 -3.32 4.70 -20.35
C THR A 74 -3.65 5.13 -18.93
N ALA A 75 -3.11 6.27 -18.48
CA ALA A 75 -3.38 6.81 -17.15
C ALA A 75 -4.87 7.11 -16.94
N VAL A 76 -5.55 7.71 -17.93
CA VAL A 76 -6.99 7.99 -17.87
C VAL A 76 -7.82 6.70 -17.86
N ILE A 77 -7.51 5.74 -18.74
CA ILE A 77 -8.24 4.46 -18.79
C ILE A 77 -8.10 3.70 -17.47
N VAL A 78 -6.87 3.57 -16.96
CA VAL A 78 -6.60 2.89 -15.69
C VAL A 78 -7.23 3.66 -14.53
N GLY A 79 -7.17 5.00 -14.52
CA GLY A 79 -7.81 5.83 -13.51
C GLY A 79 -9.32 5.63 -13.47
N ALA A 80 -9.99 5.70 -14.62
CA ALA A 80 -11.43 5.48 -14.72
C ALA A 80 -11.84 4.06 -14.31
N ALA A 81 -11.10 3.04 -14.74
CA ALA A 81 -11.33 1.66 -14.33
C ALA A 81 -11.11 1.47 -12.81
N SER A 82 -10.13 2.17 -12.23
CA SER A 82 -9.84 2.12 -10.79
C SER A 82 -10.99 2.70 -9.98
N VAL A 83 -11.60 3.81 -10.41
CA VAL A 83 -12.77 4.41 -9.72
C VAL A 83 -13.92 3.41 -9.64
N LEU A 84 -14.25 2.75 -10.76
CA LEU A 84 -15.31 1.73 -10.79
C LEU A 84 -14.96 0.52 -9.91
N GLY A 85 -13.70 0.08 -9.95
CA GLY A 85 -13.21 -1.02 -9.11
C GLY A 85 -13.27 -0.70 -7.62
N VAL A 86 -12.92 0.52 -7.22
CA VAL A 86 -12.98 0.98 -5.83
C VAL A 86 -14.42 1.05 -5.33
N GLU A 87 -15.35 1.61 -6.11
CA GLU A 87 -16.76 1.68 -5.73
C GLU A 87 -17.35 0.28 -5.52
N PHE A 88 -17.09 -0.65 -6.45
CA PHE A 88 -17.59 -2.02 -6.33
C PHE A 88 -16.94 -2.78 -5.16
N GLY A 89 -15.62 -2.63 -5.00
CA GLY A 89 -14.86 -3.24 -3.91
C GLY A 89 -15.29 -2.72 -2.54
N ALA A 90 -15.55 -1.42 -2.41
CA ALA A 90 -16.02 -0.80 -1.18
C ALA A 90 -17.38 -1.36 -0.75
N ARG A 91 -18.34 -1.47 -1.67
CA ARG A 91 -19.66 -2.06 -1.39
C ARG A 91 -19.56 -3.50 -0.89
N ILE A 92 -18.71 -4.31 -1.53
CA ILE A 92 -18.45 -5.68 -1.09
C ILE A 92 -17.81 -5.67 0.30
N ALA A 93 -16.76 -4.86 0.52
CA ALA A 93 -16.04 -4.80 1.78
C ALA A 93 -16.95 -4.39 2.95
N THR A 94 -17.86 -3.43 2.76
CA THR A 94 -18.83 -3.00 3.78
C THR A 94 -19.91 -4.04 4.08
N SER A 95 -20.14 -4.99 3.17
CA SER A 95 -21.11 -6.08 3.38
C SER A 95 -20.53 -7.29 4.13
N LEU A 96 -19.20 -7.33 4.32
CA LEU A 96 -18.50 -8.44 4.96
C LEU A 96 -18.29 -8.19 6.45
N SER A 97 -18.30 -9.26 7.25
CA SER A 97 -17.92 -9.19 8.66
C SER A 97 -16.44 -8.83 8.83
N GLU A 98 -16.11 -8.16 9.94
CA GLU A 98 -14.75 -7.75 10.28
C GLU A 98 -13.75 -8.93 10.29
N THR A 99 -14.18 -10.09 10.78
CA THR A 99 -13.38 -11.33 10.79
C THR A 99 -13.03 -11.80 9.38
N THR A 100 -13.99 -11.73 8.45
CA THR A 100 -13.77 -12.12 7.06
C THR A 100 -12.78 -11.17 6.39
N LEU A 101 -12.96 -9.86 6.60
CA LEU A 101 -12.07 -8.84 6.04
C LEU A 101 -10.64 -8.99 6.57
N ARG A 102 -10.49 -9.30 7.86
CA ARG A 102 -9.19 -9.60 8.47
C ARG A 102 -8.54 -10.84 7.88
N ARG A 103 -9.29 -11.91 7.59
CA ARG A 103 -8.75 -13.13 6.93
C ARG A 103 -8.26 -12.83 5.52
N PHE A 104 -9.03 -12.11 4.71
CA PHE A 104 -8.60 -11.69 3.37
C PHE A 104 -7.32 -10.86 3.43
N PHE A 105 -7.25 -9.92 4.37
CA PHE A 105 -6.05 -9.11 4.58
C PHE A 105 -4.85 -9.97 5.00
N ALA A 106 -5.04 -10.94 5.89
CA ALA A 106 -3.97 -11.87 6.29
C ALA A 106 -3.44 -12.69 5.10
N VAL A 107 -4.33 -13.20 4.23
CA VAL A 107 -3.94 -13.90 3.00
C VAL A 107 -3.16 -12.99 2.05
N LEU A 108 -3.62 -11.74 1.87
CA LEU A 108 -2.92 -10.73 1.07
C LEU A 108 -1.50 -10.49 1.60
N LEU A 109 -1.35 -10.28 2.92
CA LEU A 109 -0.04 -10.10 3.56
C LEU A 109 0.88 -11.30 3.32
N PHE A 110 0.34 -12.52 3.43
CA PHE A 110 1.11 -13.74 3.17
C PHE A 110 1.59 -13.83 1.72
N ALA A 111 0.70 -13.54 0.76
CA ALA A 111 1.04 -13.52 -0.65
C ALA A 111 2.14 -12.48 -0.97
N VAL A 112 2.03 -11.29 -0.37
CA VAL A 112 3.05 -10.23 -0.49
C VAL A 112 4.37 -10.69 0.11
N ALA A 113 4.36 -11.30 1.29
CA ALA A 113 5.57 -11.80 1.93
C ALA A 113 6.30 -12.81 1.02
N ILE A 114 5.57 -13.76 0.42
CA ILE A 114 6.12 -14.70 -0.56
C ILE A 114 6.69 -13.95 -1.77
N GLN A 115 5.95 -12.99 -2.32
CA GLN A 115 6.38 -12.19 -3.47
C GLN A 115 7.64 -11.37 -3.18
N LEU A 116 7.80 -10.88 -1.94
CA LEU A 116 8.99 -10.15 -1.48
C LEU A 116 10.20 -11.09 -1.37
N VAL A 117 10.02 -12.26 -0.77
CA VAL A 117 11.07 -13.29 -0.69
C VAL A 117 11.51 -13.70 -2.09
N TRP A 118 10.58 -13.95 -3.01
CA TRP A 118 10.90 -14.28 -4.40
C TRP A 118 11.60 -13.16 -5.15
N ARG A 119 11.24 -11.89 -4.92
CA ARG A 119 11.96 -10.76 -5.51
C ARG A 119 13.37 -10.64 -4.94
N ALA A 120 13.53 -10.80 -3.64
CA ALA A 120 14.83 -10.74 -2.97
C ALA A 120 15.77 -11.86 -3.45
N THR A 121 15.27 -13.08 -3.62
CA THR A 121 16.07 -14.20 -4.14
C THR A 121 16.44 -14.01 -5.61
N ARG A 122 15.53 -13.49 -6.45
CA ARG A 122 15.84 -13.17 -7.86
C ARG A 122 16.78 -11.98 -8.03
N ALA A 123 16.74 -10.99 -7.15
CA ALA A 123 17.68 -9.86 -7.17
C ALA A 123 19.11 -10.29 -6.83
N ARG A 124 19.27 -11.20 -5.85
CA ARG A 124 20.57 -11.81 -5.51
C ARG A 124 21.15 -12.66 -6.64
N ALA A 125 20.31 -13.34 -7.42
CA ALA A 125 20.76 -14.14 -8.56
C ALA A 125 21.32 -13.31 -9.74
N ARG A 126 21.17 -11.98 -9.72
CA ARG A 126 21.55 -11.09 -10.85
C ARG A 126 22.91 -10.40 -10.67
N TYR A 127 23.53 -10.51 -9.50
CA TYR A 127 24.92 -10.11 -9.24
C TYR A 127 25.62 -11.24 -8.47
N PRO A 128 26.27 -12.19 -9.17
CA PRO A 128 27.24 -13.08 -8.55
C PRO A 128 28.41 -12.21 -8.10
N ASP A 129 28.79 -12.32 -6.83
CA ASP A 129 29.89 -11.55 -6.24
C ASP A 129 31.15 -11.68 -7.11
N SER A 130 31.67 -10.53 -7.55
CA SER A 130 33.00 -10.43 -8.16
C SER A 130 34.04 -10.47 -7.04
N SER A 131 34.32 -11.67 -6.54
CA SER A 131 35.45 -11.96 -5.66
C SER A 131 36.69 -12.32 -6.47
#